data_AF-A0A1J0WH24-F1
#
_entry.id   AF-A0A1J0WH24-F1
#
_cell.length_a   1.000
_cell.length_b   1.000
_cell.length_c   1.000
_cell.angle_alpha   90.00
_cell.angle_beta   90.00
_cell.angle_gamma   90.00
#
_symmetry.space_group_name_H-M   'P 1'
#
loop_
_entity.id
_entity.type
_entity.pdbx_description
1 polymer ?
#
loop_
_entity_poly.entity_id
_entity_poly.type
_entity_poly.pdbx_seq_one_letter_code
_entity_poly.pdbx_strand_id
1 'polypeptide(L)'
;MSKHYASIVKLAKARVRPVQIAQQLGIHPNGVYEAIRKARAHGEKIETFARTRETSNSTDAVSPVTPRNILIPMRLHSLLEQGAAEHGMTTSEYGQRLLEKALLGTVVRHD
;
A
#
# COMPACT_ATOMS: atom_id res chain seq x y z
N MET A 1 6.52 20.24 -29.47
CA MET A 1 6.72 18.80 -29.18
C MET A 1 7.95 18.65 -28.29
N SER A 2 7.88 17.83 -27.23
CA SER A 2 9.05 17.58 -26.37
C SER A 2 10.17 16.90 -27.19
N LYS A 3 11.43 17.32 -27.02
CA LYS A 3 12.59 16.74 -27.72
C LYS A 3 12.68 15.21 -27.58
N HIS A 4 12.13 14.66 -26.50
CA HIS A 4 12.17 13.23 -26.20
C HIS A 4 10.91 12.46 -26.64
N TYR A 5 9.93 13.11 -27.27
CA TYR A 5 8.64 12.48 -27.57
C TYR A 5 8.77 11.21 -28.42
N ALA A 6 9.54 11.26 -29.51
CA ALA A 6 9.76 10.11 -30.38
C ALA A 6 10.42 8.94 -29.64
N SER A 7 11.40 9.23 -28.78
CA SER A 7 12.09 8.22 -27.97
C SER A 7 11.17 7.58 -26.94
N ILE A 8 10.33 8.38 -26.26
CA ILE A 8 9.32 7.88 -25.30
C ILE A 8 8.36 6.93 -26.00
N VAL A 9 7.83 7.30 -27.16
CA VAL A 9 6.89 6.47 -27.92
C VAL A 9 7.56 5.16 -28.38
N LYS A 10 8.80 5.23 -28.87
CA LYS A 10 9.57 4.04 -29.28
C LYS A 10 9.77 3.06 -28.12
N LEU A 11 10.18 3.55 -26.95
CA LEU A 11 10.38 2.73 -25.76
C LEU A 11 9.06 2.18 -25.19
N ALA A 12 7.99 2.98 -25.24
CA ALA A 12 6.67 2.54 -24.80
C ALA A 12 6.10 1.43 -25.70
N LYS A 13 6.33 1.50 -27.02
CA LYS A 13 5.99 0.41 -27.95
C LYS A 13 6.80 -0.87 -27.68
N ALA A 14 8.05 -0.73 -27.22
CA ALA A 14 8.88 -1.85 -26.79
C ALA A 14 8.50 -2.41 -25.40
N ARG A 15 7.35 -2.02 -24.84
CA ARG A 15 6.85 -2.42 -23.50
C ARG A 15 7.79 -2.09 -22.33
N VAL A 16 8.62 -1.05 -22.46
CA VAL A 16 9.43 -0.54 -21.33
C VAL A 16 8.53 0.25 -20.37
N ARG A 17 8.66 0.01 -19.06
CA ARG A 17 7.80 0.68 -18.06
C ARG A 17 8.04 2.20 -18.06
N PRO A 18 7.01 3.04 -17.85
CA PRO A 18 7.16 4.50 -17.85
C PRO A 18 8.22 5.03 -16.86
N VAL A 19 8.38 4.37 -15.71
CA VAL A 19 9.41 4.72 -14.70
C VAL A 19 10.82 4.47 -15.24
N GLN A 20 11.03 3.36 -15.95
CA GLN A 20 12.32 3.04 -16.57
C GLN A 20 12.64 4.00 -17.72
N ILE A 21 11.63 4.38 -18.52
CA ILE A 21 11.78 5.38 -19.58
C ILE A 21 12.19 6.74 -18.98
N ALA A 22 11.58 7.13 -17.87
CA ALA A 22 11.92 8.35 -17.15
C ALA A 22 13.38 8.36 -16.66
N GLN A 23 13.84 7.24 -16.09
CA GLN A 23 15.22 7.06 -15.65
C GLN A 23 16.22 7.10 -16.82
N GLN A 24 15.93 6.38 -17.92
CA GLN A 24 16.82 6.32 -19.09
C GLN A 24 16.97 7.67 -19.78
N LEU A 25 15.89 8.47 -19.82
CA LEU A 25 15.86 9.75 -20.52
C LEU A 25 16.10 10.96 -19.59
N GLY A 26 16.29 10.74 -18.29
CA GLY A 26 16.54 11.81 -17.30
C GLY A 26 15.40 12.82 -17.17
N ILE A 27 14.15 12.39 -17.39
CA ILE A 27 12.96 13.25 -17.39
C ILE A 27 11.98 12.85 -16.29
N HIS A 28 11.18 13.82 -15.83
CA HIS A 28 10.19 13.56 -14.79
C HIS A 28 9.12 12.56 -15.27
N PRO A 29 8.73 11.55 -14.45
CA PRO A 29 7.76 10.52 -14.83
C PRO A 29 6.42 11.07 -15.35
N ASN A 30 5.93 12.17 -14.77
CA ASN A 30 4.68 12.80 -15.23
C ASN A 30 4.73 13.21 -16.72
N GLY A 31 5.88 13.72 -17.19
CA GLY A 31 6.06 14.09 -18.60
C GLY A 31 6.01 12.86 -19.53
N VAL A 32 6.51 11.72 -19.06
CA VAL A 32 6.40 10.43 -19.77
C VAL A 32 4.94 9.97 -19.84
N TYR A 33 4.19 10.05 -18.74
CA TYR A 33 2.77 9.69 -18.71
C TYR A 33 1.91 10.60 -19.60
N GLU A 34 2.19 11.89 -19.65
CA GLU A 34 1.52 12.82 -20.56
C GLU A 34 1.83 12.52 -22.03
N ALA A 35 3.10 12.25 -22.36
CA ALA A 35 3.50 11.89 -23.71
C ALA A 35 2.83 10.59 -24.19
N ILE A 36 2.77 9.57 -23.33
CA ILE A 36 2.08 8.31 -23.64
C ILE A 36 0.57 8.52 -23.83
N ARG A 37 -0.06 9.33 -22.97
CA ARG A 37 -1.50 9.67 -23.12
C ARG A 37 -1.77 10.37 -24.45
N LYS A 38 -0.95 11.35 -24.82
CA LYS A 38 -1.05 12.05 -26.12
C LYS A 38 -0.84 11.09 -27.28
N ALA A 39 0.15 10.21 -27.22
CA ALA A 39 0.40 9.21 -28.26
C ALA A 39 -0.80 8.29 -28.49
N ARG A 40 -1.45 7.81 -27.41
CA ARG A 40 -2.68 7.01 -27.53
C ARG A 40 -3.84 7.81 -28.13
N ALA A 41 -4.00 9.08 -27.75
CA ALA A 41 -5.02 9.95 -28.34
C ALA A 41 -4.80 10.17 -29.85
N HIS A 42 -3.55 10.14 -30.30
CA HIS A 42 -3.17 10.17 -31.72
C HIS A 42 -3.29 8.82 -32.45
N GLY A 43 -3.82 7.78 -31.79
CA GLY A 43 -4.05 6.46 -32.39
C GLY A 43 -2.86 5.49 -32.31
N GLU A 44 -1.82 5.81 -31.54
CA GLU A 44 -0.69 4.90 -31.35
C GLU A 44 -1.08 3.70 -30.47
N LYS A 45 -0.80 2.48 -30.96
CA LYS A 45 -1.05 1.22 -30.23
C LYS A 45 -0.02 1.03 -29.09
N ILE A 46 -0.25 1.69 -27.96
CA ILE A 46 0.55 1.54 -26.74
C ILE A 46 -0.32 0.89 -25.66
N GLU A 47 0.04 -0.32 -25.25
CA GLU A 47 -0.67 -1.05 -24.21
C GLU A 47 -0.66 -0.34 -22.86
N THR A 48 -1.68 -0.60 -22.06
CA THR A 48 -1.75 -0.09 -20.69
C THR A 48 -0.96 -1.02 -19.79
N PHE A 49 0.13 -0.53 -19.22
CA PHE A 49 0.84 -1.24 -18.17
C PHE A 49 -0.12 -1.51 -17.02
N ALA A 50 -0.43 -2.77 -16.76
CA ALA A 50 -1.20 -3.15 -15.59
C ALA A 50 -0.48 -2.60 -14.36
N ARG A 51 -1.23 -1.97 -13.44
CA ARG A 51 -0.69 -1.63 -12.12
C ARG A 51 -0.33 -2.94 -11.44
N THR A 52 0.93 -3.33 -11.50
CA THR A 52 1.49 -4.23 -10.51
C THR A 52 1.33 -3.48 -9.19
N ARG A 53 0.35 -3.89 -8.36
CA ARG A 53 0.40 -3.55 -6.94
C ARG A 53 1.68 -4.20 -6.45
N GLU A 54 2.74 -3.42 -6.39
CA GLU A 54 3.99 -3.83 -5.75
C GLU A 54 3.65 -3.98 -4.27
N THR A 55 3.25 -5.19 -3.89
CA THR A 55 3.41 -5.69 -2.53
C THR A 55 4.90 -5.61 -2.28
N SER A 56 5.31 -4.59 -1.54
CA SER A 56 6.65 -4.45 -0.99
C SER A 56 7.00 -5.73 -0.22
N ASN A 57 7.70 -6.65 -0.88
CA ASN A 57 8.41 -7.74 -0.25
C ASN A 57 9.60 -7.13 0.51
N SER A 58 9.33 -6.59 1.68
CA SER A 58 10.32 -6.59 2.75
C SER A 58 10.38 -8.03 3.24
N THR A 59 11.50 -8.69 2.95
CA THR A 59 11.89 -9.95 3.58
C THR A 59 11.92 -9.74 5.08
N ASP A 60 10.90 -10.22 5.79
CA ASP A 60 11.07 -10.74 7.15
C ASP A 60 9.87 -11.60 7.54
N ALA A 61 10.21 -12.82 7.94
CA ALA A 61 9.47 -13.75 8.80
C ALA A 61 8.01 -14.10 8.47
N VAL A 62 7.81 -15.41 8.29
CA VAL A 62 6.56 -16.16 8.39
C VAL A 62 5.66 -15.63 9.53
N SER A 63 4.42 -15.24 9.22
CA SER A 63 3.35 -15.19 10.22
C SER A 63 1.98 -15.52 9.58
N PRO A 64 1.14 -16.33 10.24
CA PRO A 64 0.03 -17.04 9.61
C PRO A 64 -1.23 -16.17 9.50
N VAL A 65 -1.98 -16.38 8.41
CA VAL A 65 -3.42 -16.10 8.23
C VAL A 65 -3.91 -14.74 8.78
N THR A 66 -3.96 -13.71 7.92
CA THR A 66 -4.79 -12.52 8.16
C THR A 66 -5.95 -12.46 7.15
N PRO A 67 -7.21 -12.34 7.60
CA PRO A 67 -8.36 -12.17 6.71
C PRO A 67 -8.46 -10.71 6.24
N ARG A 68 -8.83 -10.54 4.96
CA ARG A 68 -9.31 -9.33 4.27
C ARG A 68 -9.30 -8.03 5.09
N ASN A 69 -8.25 -7.21 4.89
CA ASN A 69 -8.25 -5.74 4.94
C ASN A 69 -9.25 -5.08 5.93
N ILE A 70 -9.07 -5.28 7.23
CA ILE A 70 -9.64 -4.38 8.24
C ILE A 70 -8.64 -3.22 8.38
N LEU A 71 -8.95 -2.09 7.75
CA LEU A 71 -8.26 -0.82 8.02
C LEU A 71 -8.55 -0.41 9.47
N ILE A 72 -7.67 -0.77 10.43
CA ILE A 72 -7.29 -0.01 11.65
C ILE A 72 -6.15 -0.80 12.36
N PRO A 73 -4.87 -0.37 12.27
CA PRO A 73 -3.89 -0.72 13.32
C PRO A 73 -2.80 0.36 13.55
N MET A 74 -3.20 1.60 13.80
CA MET A 74 -2.39 2.54 14.61
C MET A 74 -3.23 3.07 15.76
N ARG A 75 -4.48 3.42 15.48
CA ARG A 75 -5.44 3.88 16.48
C ARG A 75 -5.69 2.85 17.60
N LEU A 76 -5.67 1.55 17.29
CA LEU A 76 -5.90 0.52 18.30
C LEU A 76 -4.74 0.46 19.31
N HIS A 77 -3.49 0.58 18.84
CA HIS A 77 -2.35 0.70 19.73
C HIS A 77 -2.45 1.97 20.59
N SER A 78 -2.77 3.11 19.99
CA SER A 78 -2.95 4.36 20.73
C SER A 78 -4.05 4.28 21.80
N LEU A 79 -5.16 3.60 21.52
CA LEU A 79 -6.24 3.38 22.49
C LEU A 79 -5.80 2.44 23.62
N LEU A 80 -5.06 1.38 23.31
CA LEU A 80 -4.50 0.49 24.32
C LEU A 80 -3.45 1.20 25.18
N GLU A 81 -2.63 2.07 24.58
CA GLU A 81 -1.61 2.86 25.26
C GLU A 81 -2.23 3.89 26.22
N GLN A 82 -3.29 4.57 25.79
CA GLN A 82 -4.06 5.46 26.66
C GLN A 82 -4.68 4.72 27.85
N GLY A 83 -5.38 3.61 27.59
CA GLY A 83 -5.99 2.82 28.67
C GLY A 83 -4.95 2.18 29.60
N ALA A 84 -3.82 1.73 29.05
CA ALA A 84 -2.72 1.21 29.84
C ALA A 84 -2.12 2.28 30.77
N ALA A 85 -1.92 3.50 30.27
CA ALA A 85 -1.43 4.63 31.06
C ALA A 85 -2.39 5.02 32.21
N GLU A 86 -3.69 5.03 31.96
CA GLU A 86 -4.71 5.32 32.98
C GLU A 86 -4.73 4.28 34.12
N HIS A 87 -4.38 3.03 33.81
CA HIS A 87 -4.37 1.93 34.76
C HIS A 87 -2.98 1.58 35.30
N GLY A 88 -1.93 2.32 34.91
CA GLY A 88 -0.55 2.06 35.33
C GLY A 88 -0.02 0.70 34.86
N MET A 89 -0.51 0.21 33.73
CA MET A 89 -0.17 -1.09 33.15
C MET A 89 0.62 -0.92 31.86
N THR A 90 1.28 -1.97 31.41
CA THR A 90 1.80 -2.02 30.04
C THR A 90 0.67 -2.27 29.05
N THR A 91 0.88 -1.89 27.79
CA THR A 91 -0.08 -2.13 26.70
C THR A 91 -0.46 -3.61 26.57
N SER A 92 0.51 -4.51 26.76
CA SER A 92 0.30 -5.96 26.74
C SER A 92 -0.56 -6.46 27.90
N GLU A 93 -0.28 -6.02 29.14
CA GLU A 93 -1.07 -6.40 30.32
C GLU A 93 -2.50 -5.87 30.24
N TYR A 94 -2.65 -4.63 29.79
CA TYR A 94 -3.97 -4.03 29.61
C TYR A 94 -4.76 -4.74 28.51
N GLY A 95 -4.11 -5.07 27.39
CA GLY A 95 -4.69 -5.88 26.32
C GLY A 95 -5.11 -7.26 26.80
N GLN A 96 -4.25 -7.96 27.55
CA GLN A 96 -4.56 -9.25 28.14
C GLN A 96 -5.78 -9.16 29.07
N ARG A 97 -5.83 -8.16 29.96
CA ARG A 97 -6.95 -7.95 30.87
C ARG A 97 -8.27 -7.65 30.15
N LEU A 98 -8.23 -6.89 29.05
CA LEU A 98 -9.41 -6.63 28.21
C LEU A 98 -9.90 -7.91 27.53
N LEU A 99 -8.99 -8.74 27.05
CA LEU A 99 -9.32 -10.05 26.46
C LEU A 99 -9.90 -10.99 27.52
N GLU A 100 -9.28 -11.10 28.69
CA GLU A 100 -9.80 -11.87 29.82
C GLU A 100 -11.20 -11.38 30.23
N LYS A 101 -11.42 -10.07 30.32
CA LYS A 101 -12.74 -9.51 30.64
C LYS A 101 -13.78 -9.78 29.55
N ALA A 102 -13.41 -9.72 28.27
CA ALA A 102 -14.31 -10.03 27.17
C ALA A 102 -14.67 -11.52 27.11
N LEU A 103 -13.69 -12.39 27.35
CA LEU A 103 -13.85 -13.85 27.30
C LEU A 103 -14.51 -14.43 28.55
N LEU A 104 -14.21 -13.89 29.74
CA LEU A 104 -14.76 -14.37 31.01
C LEU A 104 -16.02 -13.59 31.43
N GLY A 105 -16.11 -12.30 31.07
CA GLY A 105 -17.28 -11.47 31.36
C GLY A 105 -18.50 -11.79 30.50
N THR A 106 -18.32 -12.48 29.37
CA THR A 106 -19.44 -13.00 28.56
C THR A 106 -20.06 -14.28 29.14
N VAL A 107 -19.43 -14.91 30.14
CA VAL A 107 -19.90 -16.15 30.77
C VAL A 107 -20.82 -15.90 31.98
N VAL A 108 -20.89 -14.67 32.50
CA VAL A 108 -21.86 -14.32 33.57
C VAL A 108 -23.13 -13.74 32.96
N ARG A 109 -23.93 -14.62 32.34
CA ARG A 109 -25.38 -14.47 32.25
C ARG A 109 -26.03 -15.74 32.77
N HIS A 110 -26.21 -15.78 34.08
CA HIS A 110 -27.23 -16.58 34.76
C HIS A 110 -27.68 -15.76 35.97
N ASP A 111 -28.64 -14.85 35.71
CA ASP A 111 -30.01 -14.87 36.26
C ASP A 111 -30.74 -13.56 35.92
#